data_AF-G1P8U5-F1
#
_entry.id   AF-G1P8U5-F1
#
_cell.length_a   1.000
_cell.length_b   1.000
_cell.length_c   1.000
_cell.angle_alpha   90.00
_cell.angle_beta   90.00
_cell.angle_gamma   90.00
#
_symmetry.space_group_name_H-M   'P 1'
#
loop_
_entity.id
_entity.type
_entity.pdbx_description
1 polymer ?
#
loop_
_entity_poly.entity_id
_entity_poly.type
_entity_poly.pdbx_seq_one_letter_code
_entity_poly.pdbx_strand_id
1 'polypeptide(L)' 'MGWSQDLFRTMWRALSKEVKELVGTDQFGNKYYYIPAYKNWR' A
#
# COMPACT_ATOMS: atom_id res chain seq x y z
N MET A 1 -21.95 -0.17 13.79
CA MET A 1 -20.84 -1.00 13.27
C MET A 1 -20.33 -0.35 11.99
N GLY A 2 -19.18 0.34 12.00
CA GLY A 2 -18.72 1.04 10.79
C GLY A 2 -17.51 1.94 10.97
N TRP A 3 -17.24 2.41 12.20
CA TRP A 3 -16.09 3.30 12.45
C TRP A 3 -14.75 2.54 12.50
N SER A 4 -14.71 1.37 13.16
CA SER A 4 -13.49 0.56 13.25
C SER A 4 -13.00 0.07 11.90
N GLN A 5 -13.90 -0.36 11.00
CA GLN A 5 -13.53 -0.81 9.66
C GLN A 5 -12.91 0.30 8.81
N ASP A 6 -13.42 1.53 8.91
CA ASP A 6 -12.88 2.66 8.17
C ASP A 6 -11.49 3.07 8.70
N LEU A 7 -11.31 3.00 10.02
CA LEU A 7 -10.03 3.25 10.68
C LEU A 7 -8.98 2.20 10.29
N PHE A 8 -9.35 0.91 10.33
CA PHE A 8 -8.50 -0.18 9.84
C PHE A 8 -8.17 -0.02 8.36
N ARG A 9 -9.13 0.38 7.52
CA ARG A 9 -8.90 0.60 6.08
C ARG A 9 -7.96 1.78 5.82
N THR A 10 -8.06 2.83 6.62
CA THR A 10 -7.18 4.01 6.54
C THR A 10 -5.77 3.67 7.01
N MET A 11 -5.62 3.00 8.16
CA MET A 11 -4.34 2.51 8.64
C MET A 11 -3.71 1.52 7.66
N TRP A 12 -4.49 0.59 7.11
CA TRP A 12 -4.01 -0.37 6.12
C TRP A 12 -3.55 0.30 4.82
N ARG A 13 -4.24 1.37 4.38
CA ARG A 13 -3.81 2.19 3.24
C ARG A 13 -2.53 2.96 3.53
N ALA A 14 -2.34 3.46 4.74
CA ALA A 14 -1.12 4.14 5.15
C ALA A 14 0.06 3.15 5.21
N LEU A 15 -0.12 2.03 5.91
CA LEU A 15 0.90 0.98 6.05
C LEU A 15 1.25 0.33 4.70
N SER A 16 0.25 0.10 3.83
CA SER A 16 0.49 -0.44 2.49
C SER A 16 1.25 0.52 1.59
N LYS A 17 1.15 1.84 1.80
CA LYS A 17 1.97 2.82 1.07
C LYS A 17 3.42 2.81 1.56
N GLU A 18 3.66 2.60 2.84
CA GLU A 18 5.03 2.43 3.35
C GLU A 18 5.69 1.15 2.85
N VAL A 19 4.91 0.08 2.65
CA VAL A 19 5.42 -1.20 2.12
C VAL A 19 5.53 -1.19 0.60
N LYS A 20 4.80 -0.33 -0.11
CA LYS A 20 4.75 -0.32 -1.57
C LYS A 20 5.09 1.05 -2.09
N GLU A 21 6.35 1.24 -2.47
CA GLU A 21 6.81 2.48 -3.07
C GLU A 21 6.11 2.67 -4.43
N LEU A 22 5.39 3.78 -4.60
CA LEU A 22 4.71 4.07 -5.87
C LEU A 22 5.76 4.52 -6.89
N VAL A 23 6.09 3.64 -7.83
CA VAL A 23 7.12 3.91 -8.87
C VAL A 23 6.58 4.84 -9.95
N GLY A 24 5.27 4.82 -10.17
CA GLY A 24 4.66 5.70 -11.14
C GLY A 24 3.23 5.31 -11.49
N THR A 25 2.63 6.15 -12.31
CA THR A 25 1.30 5.95 -12.86
C THR A 25 1.36 6.04 -14.37
N ASP A 26 0.75 5.09 -15.05
CA ASP A 26 0.64 5.08 -16.50
C ASP A 26 -0.33 6.16 -17.00
N GLN A 27 -0.25 6.49 -18.29
CA GLN A 27 -1.16 7.42 -18.97
C GLN A 27 -2.62 6.95 -18.91
N PHE A 28 -2.85 5.65 -18.72
CA PHE A 28 -4.16 5.03 -18.52
C PHE A 28 -4.62 4.98 -17.05
N GLY A 29 -3.86 5.57 -16.11
CA GLY A 29 -4.21 5.64 -14.69
C GLY A 29 -3.86 4.39 -13.88
N ASN A 30 -3.20 3.40 -14.50
CA ASN A 30 -2.69 2.22 -13.81
C ASN A 30 -1.53 2.60 -12.90
N LYS A 31 -1.56 2.13 -11.65
CA LYS A 31 -0.53 2.47 -10.64
C LYS A 31 0.43 1.29 -10.47
N TYR A 32 1.72 1.54 -10.67
CA TYR A 32 2.77 0.55 -10.48
C TYR A 32 3.42 0.74 -9.11
N TYR A 33 3.46 -0.34 -8.36
CA TYR A 33 3.97 -0.37 -7.00
C TYR A 33 5.21 -1.26 -6.96
N TYR A 34 6.32 -0.73 -6.47
CA TYR A 34 7.50 -1.52 -6.12
C TYR A 34 7.27 -2.13 -4.74
N ILE A 35 7.22 -3.46 -4.72
CA ILE A 35 7.23 -4.23 -3.49
C ILE A 35 8.70 -4.52 -3.21
N PRO A 36 9.33 -3.90 -2.20
CA PRO A 36 10.67 -4.30 -1.81
C PRO A 36 10.60 -5.78 -1.46
N ALA A 37 11.41 -6.59 -2.13
CA ALA A 37 11.48 -8.02 -1.87
C ALA A 37 11.70 -8.20 -0.38
N TYR A 38 10.71 -8.78 0.31
CA TYR A 38 10.74 -9.01 1.73
C TYR A 38 12.02 -9.81 2.04
N LYS A 39 13.05 -9.13 2.56
CA LYS A 39 14.21 -9.82 3.11
C LYS A 39 13.67 -10.52 4.34
N ASN A 40 13.42 -11.82 4.21
CA ASN A 40 13.20 -12.71 5.35
C ASN A 40 14.34 -12.45 6.35
N TRP A 41 14.06 -11.68 7.40
CA TRP A 41 14.93 -11.57 8.55
C TRP A 41 14.77 -12.87 9.33
N ARG A 42 15.48 -13.90 8.86
CA ARG A 42 15.70 -15.15 9.57
C ARG A 42 16.73 -14.93 10.66
#